data_AF-A0A0Q5T8M8-F1
#
_entry.id   AF-A0A0Q5T8M8-F1
#
_cell.length_a   1.000
_cell.length_b   1.000
_cell.length_c   1.000
_cell.angle_alpha   90.00
_cell.angle_beta   90.00
_cell.angle_gamma   90.00
#
_symmetry.space_group_name_H-M   'P 1'
#
loop_
_entity.id
_entity.type
_entity.pdbx_description
1 polymer ?
#
loop_
_entity_poly.entity_id
_entity_poly.type
_entity_poly.pdbx_seq_one_letter_code
_entity_poly.pdbx_strand_id
1 'polypeptide(L)'
;MLKNIKWIAAMMLTVSMLVSCKEDFPVDEDGLLITGRSQCYVSNFELLGPDFQTVRVENPVIDTTAQTINVKVFYGTDLKNLYPQFSLVTDAKLDPKITGKEDFSDLSKPKQYTVVSGNRKVRKTYTVNLTVQTP
;
A
#
# COMPACT_ATOMS: atom_id res chain seq x y z
N MET A 1 8.28 -49.17 40.24
CA MET A 1 8.56 -48.48 38.96
C MET A 1 7.41 -47.61 38.45
N LEU A 2 6.13 -47.88 38.78
CA LEU A 2 4.98 -47.11 38.28
C LEU A 2 4.81 -45.68 38.86
N LYS A 3 5.41 -45.39 40.03
CA LYS A 3 5.30 -44.10 40.74
C LYS A 3 6.05 -42.96 40.03
N ASN A 4 7.17 -43.27 39.38
CA ASN A 4 8.03 -42.30 38.71
C ASN A 4 7.45 -41.91 37.33
N ILE A 5 6.68 -42.80 36.70
CA ILE A 5 5.94 -42.56 35.45
C ILE A 5 4.85 -41.49 35.63
N LYS A 6 4.15 -41.48 36.77
CA LYS A 6 3.12 -40.46 37.06
C LYS A 6 3.72 -39.06 37.22
N TRP A 7 4.91 -38.96 37.79
CA TRP A 7 5.64 -37.70 37.95
C TRP A 7 6.23 -37.19 36.63
N ILE A 8 6.76 -38.08 35.79
CA ILE A 8 7.24 -37.73 34.45
C ILE A 8 6.09 -37.28 33.54
N ALA A 9 4.95 -37.98 33.57
CA ALA A 9 3.76 -37.59 32.80
C ALA A 9 3.19 -36.22 33.24
N ALA A 10 3.19 -35.92 34.55
CA ALA A 10 2.75 -34.63 35.08
C ALA A 10 3.70 -33.47 34.72
N MET A 11 5.01 -33.76 34.63
CA MET A 11 6.03 -32.78 34.23
C MET A 11 6.02 -32.53 32.71
N MET A 12 5.71 -33.55 31.90
CA MET A 12 5.59 -33.42 30.45
C MET A 12 4.31 -32.65 30.05
N LEU A 13 3.21 -32.85 30.78
CA LEU A 13 1.93 -32.17 30.54
C LEU A 13 1.97 -30.66 30.87
N THR A 14 2.76 -30.28 31.89
CA THR A 14 2.95 -28.88 32.29
C THR A 14 3.88 -28.12 31.35
N VAL A 15 4.89 -28.78 30.76
CA VAL A 15 5.75 -28.19 29.72
C VAL A 15 4.98 -27.97 28.41
N SER A 16 4.05 -28.85 28.04
CA SER A 16 3.19 -28.67 26.85
C SER A 16 2.18 -27.51 26.97
N MET A 17 1.83 -27.07 28.19
CA MET A 17 0.98 -25.89 28.39
C MET A 17 1.73 -24.55 28.30
N LEU A 18 3.07 -24.58 28.30
CA LEU A 18 3.91 -23.38 28.12
C LEU A 18 4.25 -23.12 26.65
N VAL A 19 3.99 -24.07 25.75
CA VAL A 19 4.07 -23.86 24.29
C VAL A 19 2.73 -23.32 23.78
N SER A 20 2.29 -22.20 24.36
CA SER A 20 1.30 -21.35 23.70
C SER A 20 2.07 -20.60 22.61
N CYS A 21 2.01 -21.08 21.37
CA CYS A 21 2.48 -20.32 20.21
C CYS A 21 1.61 -19.08 20.03
N LYS A 22 1.87 -18.02 20.82
CA LYS A 22 1.49 -16.67 20.39
C LYS A 22 2.49 -16.27 19.32
N GLU A 23 2.18 -16.61 18.08
CA GLU A 23 2.77 -15.93 16.93
C GLU A 23 2.24 -14.50 16.98
N ASP A 24 2.87 -13.65 17.79
CA ASP A 24 2.60 -12.21 17.78
C ASP A 24 3.16 -11.68 16.45
N PHE A 25 2.33 -11.73 15.41
CA PHE A 25 2.73 -11.23 14.10
C PHE A 25 3.05 -9.73 14.21
N PRO A 26 4.20 -9.28 13.69
CA PRO A 26 4.56 -7.88 13.75
C PRO A 26 3.55 -7.05 12.94
N VAL A 27 3.07 -5.96 13.53
CA VAL A 27 2.12 -5.02 12.96
C VAL A 27 2.73 -3.62 12.95
N ASP A 28 2.44 -2.84 11.92
CA ASP A 28 2.92 -1.45 11.79
C ASP A 28 1.99 -0.42 12.44
N GLU A 29 2.36 0.86 12.37
CA GLU A 29 1.61 1.99 12.91
C GLU A 29 0.18 2.15 12.34
N ASP A 30 -0.09 1.51 11.20
CA ASP A 30 -1.39 1.53 10.53
C ASP A 30 -2.26 0.31 10.87
N GLY A 31 -1.78 -0.59 11.74
CA GLY A 31 -2.47 -1.84 12.06
C GLY A 31 -2.31 -2.91 10.99
N LEU A 32 -1.39 -2.75 10.03
CA LEU A 32 -1.14 -3.73 8.96
C LEU A 32 -0.04 -4.71 9.34
N LEU A 33 -0.22 -5.98 8.97
CA LEU A 33 0.82 -7.00 9.14
C LEU A 33 2.10 -6.62 8.38
N ILE A 34 3.23 -6.74 9.07
CA ILE A 34 4.56 -6.64 8.48
C ILE A 34 4.96 -8.02 7.97
N THR A 35 5.23 -8.14 6.68
CA THR A 35 5.53 -9.43 6.04
C THR A 35 6.99 -9.51 5.58
N GLY A 36 7.42 -10.65 5.06
CA GLY A 36 8.76 -10.80 4.48
C GLY A 36 8.94 -10.15 3.10
N ARG A 37 7.87 -9.66 2.46
CA ARG A 37 7.88 -9.24 1.05
C ARG A 37 8.62 -7.90 0.87
N SER A 38 9.65 -7.90 0.01
CA SER A 38 10.45 -6.72 -0.32
C SER A 38 10.01 -6.00 -1.60
N GLN A 39 9.09 -6.59 -2.38
CA GLN A 39 8.55 -5.96 -3.58
C GLN A 39 7.86 -4.65 -3.22
N CYS A 40 8.07 -3.63 -4.06
CA CYS A 40 7.62 -2.27 -3.82
C CYS A 40 7.36 -1.59 -5.16
N TYR A 41 6.11 -1.58 -5.61
CA TYR A 41 5.70 -0.90 -6.84
C TYR A 41 4.19 -0.65 -6.89
N VAL A 42 3.81 0.31 -7.74
CA VAL A 42 2.42 0.57 -8.13
C VAL A 42 2.07 -0.33 -9.30
N SER A 43 1.00 -1.12 -9.17
CA SER A 43 0.53 -2.04 -10.21
C SER A 43 -0.54 -1.43 -11.11
N ASN A 44 -1.33 -0.49 -10.58
CA ASN A 44 -2.29 0.29 -11.35
C ASN A 44 -2.54 1.65 -10.67
N PHE A 45 -3.01 2.63 -11.44
CA PHE A 45 -3.41 3.94 -10.95
C PHE A 45 -4.74 4.33 -11.59
N GLU A 46 -5.67 4.81 -10.77
CA GLU A 46 -6.94 5.36 -11.20
C GLU A 46 -7.08 6.79 -10.64
N LEU A 47 -7.80 7.63 -11.36
CA LEU A 47 -8.06 9.00 -10.98
C LEU A 47 -9.53 9.29 -11.23
N LEU A 48 -10.27 9.52 -10.15
CA LEU A 48 -11.70 9.76 -10.23
C LEU A 48 -12.05 11.22 -9.98
N GLY A 49 -13.10 11.68 -10.63
CA GLY A 49 -13.72 12.98 -10.37
C GLY A 49 -14.61 12.95 -9.12
N PRO A 50 -15.24 14.09 -8.79
CA PRO A 50 -16.17 14.21 -7.66
C PRO A 50 -17.39 13.27 -7.73
N ASP A 51 -17.73 12.82 -8.94
CA ASP A 51 -18.80 11.89 -9.26
C ASP A 51 -18.35 10.42 -9.23
N PHE A 52 -17.11 10.16 -8.80
CA PHE A 52 -16.47 8.84 -8.76
C PHE A 52 -16.33 8.14 -10.13
N GLN A 53 -16.42 8.89 -11.22
CA GLN A 53 -16.12 8.39 -12.55
C GLN A 53 -14.67 8.66 -12.93
N THR A 54 -14.10 7.82 -13.80
CA THR A 54 -12.74 8.04 -14.29
C THR A 54 -12.66 9.35 -15.06
N VAL A 55 -11.62 10.13 -14.78
CA VAL A 55 -11.30 11.34 -15.55
C VAL A 55 -10.18 11.11 -16.54
N ARG A 56 -9.64 9.89 -16.60
CA ARG A 56 -8.53 9.53 -17.48
C ARG A 56 -9.02 9.27 -18.89
N VAL A 57 -8.28 9.74 -19.88
CA VAL A 57 -8.56 9.50 -21.31
C VAL A 57 -8.06 8.13 -21.75
N GLU A 58 -7.01 7.64 -21.11
CA GLU A 58 -6.32 6.39 -21.44
C GLU A 58 -5.69 5.76 -20.19
N ASN A 59 -5.14 4.56 -20.35
CA ASN A 59 -4.41 3.89 -19.27
C ASN A 59 -3.17 4.71 -18.86
N PRO A 60 -2.90 4.86 -17.56
CA PRO A 60 -1.72 5.58 -17.10
C PRO A 60 -0.45 4.83 -17.51
N VAL A 61 0.60 5.58 -17.81
CA VAL A 61 1.93 4.99 -18.03
C VAL A 61 2.67 4.98 -16.69
N ILE A 62 2.83 3.79 -16.12
CA ILE A 62 3.52 3.56 -14.85
C ILE A 62 4.93 3.05 -15.14
N ASP A 63 5.94 3.82 -14.79
CA ASP A 63 7.33 3.40 -14.82
C ASP A 63 7.81 3.08 -13.40
N THR A 64 8.02 1.80 -13.12
CA THR A 64 8.44 1.33 -11.79
C THR A 64 9.95 1.48 -11.53
N THR A 65 10.73 1.77 -12.58
CA THR A 65 12.18 2.02 -12.55
C THR A 65 12.48 3.50 -12.39
N ALA A 66 11.76 4.37 -13.10
CA ALA A 66 11.83 5.82 -12.92
C ALA A 66 10.96 6.35 -11.77
N GLN A 67 10.06 5.50 -11.24
CA GLN A 67 9.05 5.88 -10.25
C GLN A 67 8.18 7.06 -10.71
N THR A 68 7.62 6.96 -11.91
CA THR A 68 6.70 7.97 -12.46
C THR A 68 5.37 7.36 -12.84
N ILE A 69 4.30 8.14 -12.69
CA ILE A 69 2.96 7.81 -13.16
C ILE A 69 2.50 8.96 -14.03
N ASN A 70 2.43 8.74 -15.35
CA ASN A 70 1.95 9.75 -16.28
C ASN A 70 0.48 9.50 -16.60
N VAL A 71 -0.35 10.52 -16.40
CA VAL A 71 -1.80 10.44 -16.49
C VAL A 71 -2.30 11.55 -17.40
N LYS A 72 -3.13 11.19 -18.38
CA LYS A 72 -3.83 12.14 -19.24
C LYS A 72 -5.30 12.19 -18.86
N VAL A 73 -5.81 13.38 -18.55
CA VAL A 73 -7.21 13.60 -18.16
C VAL A 73 -8.01 14.35 -19.22
N PHE A 74 -9.33 14.18 -19.20
CA PHE A 74 -10.22 14.86 -20.14
C PHE A 74 -10.10 16.39 -20.04
N TYR A 75 -10.37 17.07 -21.15
CA TYR A 75 -10.51 18.52 -21.13
C TYR A 75 -11.69 18.92 -20.23
N GLY A 76 -11.50 19.95 -19.40
CA GLY A 76 -12.53 20.43 -18.47
C GLY A 76 -12.64 19.65 -17.15
N THR A 77 -11.79 18.67 -16.89
CA THR A 77 -11.71 18.02 -15.57
C THR A 77 -11.42 19.03 -14.46
N ASP A 78 -12.18 18.99 -13.37
CA ASP A 78 -11.90 19.75 -12.15
C ASP A 78 -10.70 19.16 -11.41
N LEU A 79 -9.52 19.72 -11.66
CA LEU A 79 -8.25 19.24 -11.09
C LEU A 79 -8.13 19.45 -9.58
N LYS A 80 -9.00 20.25 -8.95
CA LYS A 80 -8.92 20.55 -7.50
C LYS A 80 -9.58 19.48 -6.63
N ASN A 81 -10.44 18.65 -7.23
CA ASN A 81 -11.34 17.76 -6.53
C ASN A 81 -11.24 16.31 -7.03
N LEU A 82 -10.02 15.77 -7.04
CA LEU A 82 -9.76 14.44 -7.60
C LEU A 82 -9.53 13.39 -6.51
N TYR A 83 -9.92 12.15 -6.78
CA TYR A 83 -9.63 11.00 -5.91
C TYR A 83 -8.59 10.09 -6.58
N PRO A 84 -7.30 10.21 -6.22
CA PRO A 84 -6.29 9.28 -6.69
C PRO A 84 -6.46 7.92 -6.01
N GLN A 85 -6.34 6.84 -6.79
CA GLN A 85 -6.47 5.48 -6.31
C GLN A 85 -5.29 4.65 -6.81
N PHE A 86 -4.52 4.11 -5.87
CA PHE A 86 -3.36 3.27 -6.15
C PHE A 86 -3.73 1.81 -5.94
N SER A 87 -3.46 0.97 -6.92
CA SER A 87 -3.28 -0.46 -6.68
C SER A 87 -1.79 -0.73 -6.50
N LEU A 88 -1.44 -1.38 -5.40
CA LEU A 88 -0.06 -1.67 -5.03
C LEU A 88 0.23 -3.16 -5.18
N VAL A 89 1.51 -3.51 -5.21
CA VAL A 89 1.92 -4.91 -4.98
C VAL A 89 1.42 -5.40 -3.61
N THR A 90 1.17 -6.70 -3.50
CA THR A 90 0.71 -7.36 -2.28
C THR A 90 1.52 -6.95 -1.04
N ASP A 91 0.80 -6.67 0.05
CA ASP A 91 1.29 -6.21 1.37
C ASP A 91 1.99 -4.84 1.42
N ALA A 92 2.15 -4.17 0.27
CA ALA A 92 2.64 -2.81 0.27
C ALA A 92 1.55 -1.84 0.73
N LYS A 93 1.99 -0.68 1.25
CA LYS A 93 1.11 0.42 1.64
C LYS A 93 1.56 1.73 1.02
N LEU A 94 0.66 2.71 1.00
CA LEU A 94 0.95 4.07 0.57
C LEU A 94 1.20 4.97 1.79
N ASP A 95 2.18 5.85 1.69
CA ASP A 95 2.59 6.82 2.70
C ASP A 95 2.87 8.18 2.02
N PRO A 96 2.09 9.25 2.32
CA PRO A 96 0.93 9.25 3.20
C PRO A 96 -0.26 8.48 2.61
N LYS A 97 -1.19 8.07 3.49
CA LYS A 97 -2.50 7.56 3.06
C LYS A 97 -3.31 8.68 2.42
N ILE A 98 -4.04 8.34 1.36
CA ILE A 98 -5.03 9.23 0.75
C ILE A 98 -6.32 9.09 1.55
N THR A 99 -6.75 10.17 2.21
CA THR A 99 -7.95 10.19 3.06
C THR A 99 -9.15 10.88 2.42
N GLY A 100 -8.98 11.45 1.22
CA GLY A 100 -10.03 12.20 0.54
C GLY A 100 -9.62 12.73 -0.83
N LYS A 101 -10.23 13.85 -1.22
CA LYS A 101 -9.92 14.55 -2.47
C LYS A 101 -8.57 15.25 -2.38
N GLU A 102 -7.93 15.38 -3.52
CA GLU A 102 -6.64 16.03 -3.67
C GLU A 102 -6.62 17.00 -4.86
N ASP A 103 -5.87 18.08 -4.70
CA ASP A 103 -5.69 19.13 -5.69
C ASP A 103 -4.45 18.87 -6.58
N PHE A 104 -4.68 18.65 -7.86
CA PHE A 104 -3.66 18.51 -8.90
C PHE A 104 -3.64 19.69 -9.89
N SER A 105 -4.22 20.84 -9.53
CA SER A 105 -4.33 21.99 -10.43
C SER A 105 -2.99 22.67 -10.73
N ASP A 106 -2.00 22.56 -9.84
CA ASP A 106 -0.62 23.01 -10.10
C ASP A 106 0.19 21.93 -10.83
N LEU A 107 0.06 21.88 -12.15
CA LEU A 107 0.77 20.92 -13.01
C LEU A 107 2.30 21.09 -12.99
N SER A 108 2.82 22.23 -12.49
CA SER A 108 4.26 22.46 -12.35
C SER A 108 4.86 21.79 -11.10
N LYS A 109 4.01 21.35 -10.17
CA LYS A 109 4.40 20.72 -8.91
C LYS A 109 3.69 19.37 -8.78
N PRO A 110 4.15 18.33 -9.50
CA PRO A 110 3.52 17.02 -9.47
C PRO A 110 3.51 16.44 -8.04
N LYS A 111 2.40 15.78 -7.69
CA LYS A 111 2.27 15.13 -6.38
C LYS A 111 3.16 13.90 -6.29
N GLN A 112 3.63 13.62 -5.07
CA GLN A 112 4.49 12.48 -4.78
C GLN A 112 3.87 11.60 -3.70
N TYR A 113 3.93 10.28 -3.91
CA TYR A 113 3.44 9.29 -2.95
C TYR A 113 4.45 8.18 -2.77
N THR A 114 4.70 7.76 -1.53
CA THR A 114 5.67 6.72 -1.25
C THR A 114 4.97 5.38 -1.09
N VAL A 115 5.34 4.42 -1.94
CA VAL A 115 5.00 3.01 -1.72
C VAL A 115 6.01 2.44 -0.73
N VAL A 116 5.52 1.74 0.28
CA VAL A 116 6.32 1.07 1.30
C VAL A 116 6.07 -0.43 1.18
N SER A 117 7.12 -1.23 1.03
CA SER A 117 7.02 -2.69 0.88
C SER A 117 6.40 -3.40 2.10
N GLY A 118 5.95 -4.64 1.91
CA GLY A 118 5.44 -5.51 2.99
C GLY A 118 6.35 -5.62 4.21
N ASN A 119 7.67 -5.69 3.97
CA ASN A 119 8.68 -5.75 5.03
C ASN A 119 9.09 -4.39 5.62
N ARG A 120 8.48 -3.29 5.17
CA ARG A 120 8.74 -1.90 5.58
C ARG A 120 10.19 -1.40 5.41
N LYS A 121 11.04 -2.15 4.69
CA LYS A 121 12.45 -1.81 4.45
C LYS A 121 12.71 -1.16 3.09
N VAL A 122 11.83 -1.36 2.11
CA VAL A 122 11.96 -0.78 0.77
C VAL A 122 10.89 0.30 0.61
N ARG A 123 11.33 1.49 0.18
CA ARG A 123 10.46 2.64 -0.08
C ARG A 123 10.73 3.16 -1.48
N LYS A 124 9.66 3.43 -2.24
CA LYS A 124 9.74 4.02 -3.57
C LYS A 124 8.75 5.16 -3.70
N THR A 125 9.25 6.37 -3.90
CA THR A 125 8.43 7.57 -4.07
C THR A 125 8.10 7.74 -5.55
N TYR A 126 6.81 7.69 -5.87
CA TYR A 126 6.29 7.87 -7.22
C TYR A 126 5.85 9.32 -7.44
N THR A 127 6.29 9.91 -8.54
CA THR A 127 5.85 11.23 -9.00
C THR A 127 4.69 11.08 -9.98
N VAL A 128 3.56 11.71 -9.68
CA VAL A 128 2.34 11.67 -10.51
C VAL A 128 2.28 12.92 -11.38
N ASN A 129 2.52 12.74 -12.68
CA ASN A 129 2.48 13.80 -13.67
C ASN A 129 1.13 13.80 -14.39
N LEU A 130 0.41 14.92 -14.31
CA LEU A 130 -0.85 15.08 -15.04
C LEU A 130 -0.65 15.92 -16.29
N THR A 131 -1.33 15.51 -17.35
CA THR A 131 -1.52 16.31 -18.56
C THR A 131 -3.01 16.37 -18.88
N VAL A 132 -3.45 17.48 -19.48
CA VAL A 132 -4.85 17.67 -19.87
C VAL A 132 -4.96 17.48 -21.37
N GLN A 133 -5.97 16.74 -21.82
CA GLN A 133 -6.30 16.61 -23.23
C GLN A 133 -6.53 18.00 -23.86
N THR A 134 -5.95 18.22 -25.03
CA THR A 134 -6.22 19.40 -25.84
C THR A 134 -7.62 19.29 -26.47
N PRO A 135 -8.41 20.37 -26.52
CA PRO A 135 -9.71 20.41 -27.19
C PRO A 135 -9.69 19.93 -28.64
#